data_AF-A0A7C4MZT8-F1
#
_entry.id   AF-A0A7C4MZT8-F1
#
_cell.length_a   1.000
_cell.length_b   1.000
_cell.length_c   1.000
_cell.angle_alpha   90.00
_cell.angle_beta   90.00
_cell.angle_gamma   90.00
#
_symmetry.space_group_name_H-M   'P 1'
#
loop_
_entity.id
_entity.type
_entity.pdbx_description
1 polymer ?
#
loop_
_entity_poly.entity_id
_entity_poly.type
_entity_poly.pdbx_seq_one_letter_code
_entity_poly.pdbx_strand_id
1 'polypeptide(L)' 'MKVDAFGGTLAKEEQKIVATLTSPPKIQEFLDTASYSTEDIYRCPLRVLRERRAHCFDGAVFAAAALRRLGFPPLVL' A
#
# COMPACT_ATOMS: atom_id res chain seq x y z
N MET A 1 -16.18 -2.33 12.95
CA MET A 1 -15.18 -2.24 11.87
C MET A 1 -13.87 -2.81 12.42
N LYS A 2 -13.44 -4.00 11.96
CA LYS A 2 -12.22 -4.65 12.50
C LYS A 2 -11.01 -3.81 12.10
N VAL A 3 -10.22 -3.37 13.09
CA VAL A 3 -8.99 -2.61 12.90
C VAL A 3 -8.14 -3.30 11.84
N ASP A 4 -7.78 -2.56 10.80
CA ASP A 4 -6.89 -3.03 9.75
C ASP A 4 -5.47 -3.13 10.33
N ALA A 5 -4.86 -4.32 10.28
CA ALA A 5 -3.47 -4.49 10.73
C ALA A 5 -2.51 -3.52 10.01
N PHE A 6 -2.86 -3.12 8.79
CA PHE A 6 -2.14 -2.13 7.99
C PHE A 6 -2.20 -0.71 8.59
N GLY A 7 -3.35 -0.30 9.15
CA GLY A 7 -3.51 1.00 9.80
C GLY A 7 -2.98 1.03 11.23
N GLY A 8 -3.07 -0.10 11.94
CA GLY A 8 -2.69 -0.21 13.35
C GLY A 8 -1.20 -0.03 13.68
N THR A 9 -0.31 -0.18 12.69
CA THR A 9 1.17 -0.10 12.89
C THR A 9 1.82 1.15 12.28
N LEU A 10 1.04 2.11 11.79
CA LEU A 10 1.57 3.29 11.09
C LEU A 10 2.06 4.37 12.06
N ALA A 11 3.26 4.88 11.82
CA ALA A 11 3.76 6.11 12.43
C ALA A 11 2.94 7.33 11.95
N LYS A 12 3.00 8.44 12.69
CA LYS A 12 2.23 9.66 12.36
C LYS A 12 2.45 10.16 10.93
N GLU A 13 3.68 10.14 10.44
CA GLU A 13 3.98 10.57 9.06
C GLU A 13 3.43 9.59 8.01
N GLU A 14 3.48 8.29 8.31
CA GLU A 14 2.92 7.25 7.45
C GLU A 14 1.39 7.38 7.38
N GLN A 15 0.74 7.70 8.50
CA GLN A 15 -0.69 7.97 8.54
C GLN A 15 -1.07 9.15 7.64
N LYS A 16 -0.27 10.23 7.60
CA LYS A 16 -0.53 11.37 6.70
C LYS A 16 -0.47 10.96 5.24
N ILE A 17 0.55 10.20 4.85
CA ILE A 17 0.67 9.68 3.47
C ILE A 17 -0.53 8.80 3.15
N VAL A 18 -0.84 7.86 4.03
CA VAL A 18 -1.91 6.88 3.85
C VAL A 18 -3.30 7.55 3.88
N ALA A 19 -3.43 8.73 4.49
CA ALA A 19 -4.62 9.58 4.44
C ALA A 19 -4.80 10.31 3.09
N THR A 20 -3.74 10.50 2.29
CA THR A 20 -3.89 11.07 0.93
C THR A 20 -4.39 10.06 -0.09
N LEU A 21 -4.25 8.75 0.18
CA LEU A 21 -4.68 7.64 -0.66
C LEU A 21 -6.20 7.41 -0.60
N THR A 22 -6.96 8.40 -1.05
CA THR A 22 -8.42 8.45 -0.88
C THR A 22 -9.24 7.83 -2.01
N SER A 23 -8.60 7.34 -3.08
CA SER A 23 -9.27 6.75 -4.24
C SER A 23 -8.35 5.78 -4.97
N PRO A 24 -8.89 4.84 -5.78
CA PRO A 24 -8.07 3.92 -6.58
C PRO A 24 -7.03 4.62 -7.47
N PRO A 25 -7.35 5.74 -8.19
CA PRO A 25 -6.35 6.49 -8.94
C PRO A 25 -5.20 7.03 -8.07
N LYS A 26 -5.48 7.56 -6.88
CA LYS A 26 -4.41 8.06 -5.99
C LYS A 26 -3.52 6.94 -5.43
N ILE A 27 -4.08 5.74 -5.25
CA ILE A 27 -3.30 4.55 -4.88
C ILE A 27 -2.38 4.16 -6.05
N GLN A 28 -2.89 4.21 -7.28
CA GLN A 28 -2.09 3.94 -8.47
C GLN A 28 -0.99 5.00 -8.66
N GLU A 29 -1.32 6.29 -8.56
CA GLU A 29 -0.34 7.39 -8.62
C GLU A 29 0.76 7.21 -7.58
N PHE A 30 0.42 6.78 -6.36
CA PHE A 30 1.41 6.43 -5.35
C PHE A 30 2.34 5.29 -5.83
N LEU A 31 1.78 4.22 -6.39
CA LEU A 31 2.56 3.07 -6.88
C LEU A 31 3.41 3.42 -8.09
N ASP A 32 2.95 4.34 -8.94
CA ASP A 32 3.69 4.83 -10.11
C ASP A 32 4.94 5.63 -9.69
N THR A 33 4.95 6.21 -8.48
CA THR A 33 6.16 6.84 -7.92
C THR A 33 7.15 5.83 -7.31
N ALA A 34 6.74 4.57 -7.12
CA ALA A 34 7.60 3.56 -6.51
C ALA A 34 8.61 3.01 -7.53
N SER A 35 9.85 2.84 -7.11
CA SER A 35 10.86 2.15 -7.93
C SER A 35 10.52 0.68 -8.08
N TYR A 36 10.60 0.16 -9.30
CA TYR A 36 10.43 -1.28 -9.52
C TYR A 36 11.59 -2.05 -8.87
N SER A 37 11.26 -3.06 -8.06
CA SER A 37 12.23 -3.96 -7.45
C SER A 37 12.53 -5.14 -8.38
N THR A 38 13.79 -5.56 -8.44
CA THR A 38 14.24 -6.77 -9.15
C THR A 38 14.95 -7.76 -8.20
N GLU A 39 14.81 -7.56 -6.89
CA GLU A 39 15.39 -8.44 -5.87
C GLU A 39 14.55 -9.72 -5.72
N ASP A 40 15.16 -10.81 -5.24
CA ASP A 40 14.43 -12.05 -4.96
C ASP A 40 13.76 -12.02 -3.57
N ILE A 41 13.10 -10.91 -3.23
CA ILE A 41 12.38 -10.73 -1.96
C ILE A 41 11.03 -10.05 -2.18
N TYR A 42 10.03 -10.41 -1.37
CA TYR A 42 8.76 -9.69 -1.30
C TYR A 42 8.73 -8.70 -0.15
N ARG A 43 8.02 -7.58 -0.35
CA ARG A 43 7.82 -6.51 0.64
C ARG A 43 6.38 -6.49 1.10
N CYS A 44 6.19 -6.42 2.41
CA CYS A 44 4.86 -6.16 2.97
C CYS A 44 4.41 -4.71 2.65
N PRO A 45 3.10 -4.40 2.72
CA PRO A 45 2.58 -3.08 2.42
C PRO A 45 3.26 -1.93 3.18
N LEU A 46 3.66 -2.18 4.44
CA LEU A 46 4.37 -1.19 5.25
C LEU A 46 5.77 -0.88 4.69
N ARG A 47 6.48 -1.89 4.17
CA ARG A 47 7.78 -1.67 3.50
C ARG A 47 7.62 -0.97 2.17
N VAL A 48 6.59 -1.31 1.39
CA VAL A 48 6.25 -0.57 0.15
C VAL A 48 6.01 0.91 0.44
N LEU A 49 5.27 1.20 1.52
CA LEU A 49 5.00 2.57 1.97
C LEU A 49 6.28 3.36 2.30
N ARG A 50 7.19 2.73 3.06
CA ARG A 50 8.41 3.34 3.56
C ARG A 50 9.49 3.50 2.50
N GLU A 51 9.72 2.44 1.73
CA GLU A 51 10.84 2.33 0.81
C GLU A 51 10.54 2.89 -0.57
N ARG A 52 9.25 3.10 -0.88
CA ARG A 52 8.80 3.50 -2.23
C ARG A 52 9.41 2.59 -3.30
N ARG A 53 9.37 1.29 -3.03
CA ARG A 53 9.94 0.24 -3.88
C ARG A 53 9.08 -1.01 -3.79
N ALA A 54 8.78 -1.62 -4.94
CA ALA A 54 7.85 -2.76 -5.01
C ALA A 54 8.10 -3.63 -6.24
N HIS A 55 7.89 -4.94 -6.10
CA HIS A 55 7.54 -5.83 -7.21
C HIS A 55 6.07 -5.65 -7.62
N CYS A 56 5.68 -6.25 -8.75
CA CYS A 56 4.28 -6.32 -9.16
C CYS A 56 3.38 -6.91 -8.04
N PHE A 57 3.82 -8.00 -7.40
CA PHE A 57 3.05 -8.63 -6.33
C PHE A 57 3.00 -7.78 -5.05
N ASP A 58 4.13 -7.18 -4.63
CA ASP A 58 4.17 -6.27 -3.47
C ASP A 58 3.22 -5.09 -3.66
N GLY A 59 3.23 -4.50 -4.87
CA GLY A 59 2.36 -3.41 -5.26
C GLY A 59 0.88 -3.82 -5.22
N ALA A 60 0.55 -5.03 -5.71
CA ALA A 60 -0.81 -5.56 -5.65
C ALA A 60 -1.29 -5.77 -4.20
N VAL A 61 -0.44 -6.32 -3.33
CA VAL A 61 -0.77 -6.52 -1.91
C VAL A 61 -0.91 -5.17 -1.18
N PHE A 62 -0.06 -4.18 -1.51
CA PHE A 62 -0.21 -2.81 -1.02
C PHE A 62 -1.53 -2.18 -1.48
N ALA A 63 -1.86 -2.28 -2.77
CA ALA A 63 -3.09 -1.74 -3.33
C ALA A 63 -4.33 -2.37 -2.66
N ALA A 64 -4.34 -3.69 -2.49
CA ALA A 64 -5.43 -4.39 -1.79
C ALA A 64 -5.59 -3.90 -0.35
N ALA A 65 -4.49 -3.67 0.38
CA ALA A 65 -4.52 -3.12 1.73
C ALA A 65 -5.07 -1.69 1.77
N ALA A 66 -4.66 -0.84 0.82
CA ALA A 66 -5.12 0.54 0.72
C ALA A 66 -6.61 0.60 0.29
N LEU A 67 -7.04 -0.22 -0.66
CA LEU A 67 -8.42 -0.33 -1.13
C LEU A 67 -9.37 -0.81 -0.02
N ARG A 68 -8.92 -1.74 0.82
CA ARG A 68 -9.68 -2.19 2.00
C ARG A 68 -10.02 -1.04 2.93
N ARG A 69 -9.12 -0.07 3.10
CA ARG A 69 -9.37 1.13 3.93
C ARG A 69 -10.45 2.02 3.35
N LEU A 70 -10.63 2.00 2.04
CA LEU A 70 -11.67 2.73 1.32
C LEU A 70 -12.99 1.94 1.24
N GLY A 71 -13.07 0.74 1.83
CA GLY A 71 -14.28 -0.10 1.85
C GLY A 71 -14.42 -1.06 0.67
N PHE A 72 -13.43 -1.12 -0.23
CA PHE A 72 -13.41 -2.12 -1.31
C PHE A 72 -12.94 -3.50 -0.79
N PRO A 73 -13.35 -4.61 -1.42
CA PRO A 73 -12.79 -5.91 -1.10
C PRO A 73 -11.30 -5.97 -1.49
N PRO A 74 -10.42 -6.53 -0.64
CA PRO A 74 -8.97 -6.62 -0.88
C PRO A 74 -8.64 -7.76 -1.86
N LEU A 75 -8.92 -7.55 -3.14
CA LEU A 75 -8.71 -8.56 -4.19
C LEU A 75 -7.35 -8.35 -4.88
N VAL A 76 -6.70 -9.46 -5.25
CA VAL A 76 -5.52 -9.52 -6.11
C VAL A 76 -5.89 -10.41 -7.30
N LEU A 77 -5.56 -9.97 -8.52
CA LEU A 77 -5.89 -10.64 -9.79
C LEU A 77 -4.64 -11.22 -10.45
#